data_AF-A0A924JNP0-F1
#
_entry.id   AF-A0A924JNP0-F1
#
_cell.length_a   1.000
_cell.length_b   1.000
_cell.length_c   1.000
_cell.angle_alpha   90.00
_cell.angle_beta   90.00
_cell.angle_gamma   90.00
#
_symmetry.space_group_name_H-M   'P 1'
#
loop_
_entity.id
_entity.type
_entity.pdbx_description
1 polymer ?
#
loop_
_entity_poly.entity_id
_entity_poly.type
_entity_poly.pdbx_seq_one_letter_code
_entity_poly.pdbx_strand_id
1 'polypeptide(L)'
;MKYLDSEDKTAYAVITNKDHVEYYSDGKYYIKSKLKWLNECEYNMTMTKITLPNFPNQPGEVMNVKFEKIENGIVYYSATVKGQTWKGRFEIIN
;
A
#
# COMPACT_ATOMS: atom_id res chain seq x y z
N MET A 1 -4.75 -8.83 5.85
CA MET A 1 -3.29 -8.92 5.62
C MET A 1 -2.64 -7.72 6.30
N LYS A 2 -1.59 -7.93 7.10
CA LYS A 2 -0.75 -6.83 7.62
C LYS A 2 0.63 -6.95 6.99
N TYR A 3 1.29 -5.82 6.76
CA TYR A 3 2.67 -5.84 6.28
C TYR A 3 3.49 -4.70 6.86
N LEU A 4 4.79 -4.93 7.07
CA LEU A 4 5.76 -3.88 7.43
C LEU A 4 6.52 -3.43 6.17
N ASP A 5 6.89 -2.15 6.17
CA ASP A 5 7.95 -1.68 5.31
C ASP A 5 9.28 -2.33 5.74
N SER A 6 10.04 -2.87 4.77
CA SER A 6 11.28 -3.60 5.07
C SER A 6 12.42 -2.69 5.54
N GLU A 7 12.33 -1.39 5.29
CA GLU A 7 13.35 -0.38 5.63
C GLU A 7 12.90 0.49 6.81
N ASP A 8 11.61 0.82 6.91
CA ASP A 8 11.02 1.53 8.05
C ASP A 8 10.13 0.61 8.92
N LYS A 9 10.70 0.09 10.01
CA LYS A 9 9.97 -0.77 10.96
C LYS A 9 8.83 -0.06 11.72
N THR A 10 8.71 1.27 11.62
CA THR A 10 7.59 2.04 12.19
C THR A 10 6.43 2.19 11.22
N ALA A 11 6.64 1.83 9.95
CA ALA A 11 5.64 1.88 8.90
C ALA A 11 5.01 0.50 8.68
N TYR A 12 3.71 0.40 8.91
CA TYR A 12 2.95 -0.82 8.69
C TYR A 12 1.63 -0.53 7.99
N ALA A 13 1.14 -1.50 7.24
CA ALA A 13 -0.15 -1.43 6.60
C ALA A 13 -1.08 -2.53 7.08
N VAL A 14 -2.37 -2.24 7.01
CA VAL A 14 -3.45 -3.16 7.32
C VAL A 14 -4.43 -3.15 6.16
N ILE A 15 -4.60 -4.31 5.53
CA ILE A 15 -5.64 -4.56 4.53
C ILE A 15 -6.73 -5.43 5.17
N THR A 16 -7.95 -4.89 5.21
CA THR A 16 -9.18 -5.58 5.62
C THR A 16 -10.20 -5.52 4.49
N ASN A 17 -10.28 -6.60 3.71
CA ASN A 17 -11.21 -6.73 2.57
C ASN A 17 -11.03 -5.60 1.53
N LYS A 18 -11.88 -4.55 1.63
CA LYS A 18 -11.88 -3.38 0.72
C LYS A 18 -11.22 -2.15 1.35
N ASP A 19 -10.81 -2.23 2.60
CA ASP A 19 -10.19 -1.15 3.34
C ASP A 19 -8.68 -1.40 3.46
N HIS A 20 -7.92 -0.33 3.27
CA HIS A 20 -6.48 -0.32 3.42
C HIS A 20 -6.09 0.91 4.24
N VAL A 21 -5.20 0.72 5.21
CA VAL A 21 -4.60 1.82 5.95
C VAL A 21 -3.11 1.56 6.08
N GLU A 22 -2.30 2.50 5.62
CA GLU A 22 -0.87 2.59 5.87
C GLU A 22 -0.63 3.57 7.02
N TYR A 23 0.18 3.16 7.99
CA TYR A 23 0.60 3.95 9.12
C TYR A 23 2.10 4.25 9.00
N TYR A 24 2.50 5.43 9.44
CA TYR A 24 3.88 5.89 9.46
C TYR A 24 4.18 6.57 10.79
N SER A 25 5.45 6.53 11.22
CA SER A 25 5.90 7.16 12.48
C SER A 25 5.05 6.73 13.67
N ASP A 26 4.93 5.41 13.87
CA ASP A 26 4.15 4.78 14.94
C ASP A 26 2.68 5.23 14.98
N GLY A 27 2.09 5.38 13.79
CA GLY A 27 0.68 5.74 13.62
C GLY A 27 0.37 7.24 13.76
N LYS A 28 1.38 8.09 13.98
CA LYS A 28 1.22 9.55 13.95
C LYS A 28 0.65 10.03 12.61
N TYR A 29 1.12 9.42 11.52
CA TYR A 29 0.64 9.70 10.17
C TYR A 29 0.03 8.44 9.55
N TYR A 30 -0.94 8.64 8.67
CA TYR A 30 -1.59 7.54 7.98
C TYR A 30 -2.15 7.94 6.62
N ILE A 31 -2.26 6.94 5.76
CA ILE A 31 -2.96 7.00 4.48
C ILE A 31 -4.07 5.96 4.53
N LYS A 32 -5.32 6.38 4.33
CA LYS A 32 -6.46 5.46 4.20
C LYS A 32 -6.84 5.35 2.75
N SER A 33 -7.13 4.13 2.30
CA SER A 33 -7.50 3.85 0.92
C SER A 33 -8.61 2.81 0.84
N LYS A 34 -9.34 2.84 -0.28
CA LYS A 34 -10.28 1.78 -0.67
C LYS A 34 -9.68 0.94 -1.78
N LEU A 35 -9.78 -0.38 -1.63
CA LEU A 35 -9.28 -1.34 -2.61
C LEU A 35 -10.42 -1.84 -3.49
N LYS A 36 -10.16 -1.88 -4.79
CA LYS A 36 -10.97 -2.56 -5.79
C LYS A 36 -10.09 -3.58 -6.50
N TRP A 37 -10.22 -4.83 -6.08
CA TRP A 37 -9.54 -5.97 -6.70
C TRP A 37 -10.01 -6.14 -8.14
N LEU A 38 -9.05 -6.27 -9.04
CA LEU A 38 -9.26 -6.58 -10.46
C LEU A 38 -9.16 -8.08 -10.70
N ASN A 39 -8.24 -8.72 -9.96
CA ASN A 39 -8.06 -10.17 -9.89
C ASN A 39 -7.37 -10.51 -8.54
N GLU A 40 -6.93 -11.74 -8.34
CA GLU A 40 -6.32 -12.20 -7.09
C GLU A 40 -4.98 -11.53 -6.75
N CYS A 41 -4.28 -10.99 -7.76
CA CYS A 41 -2.94 -10.41 -7.63
C CYS A 41 -2.88 -8.92 -8.00
N GLU A 42 -4.01 -8.28 -8.28
CA GLU A 42 -4.01 -6.90 -8.77
C GLU A 42 -5.22 -6.15 -8.26
N TYR A 43 -5.00 -4.92 -7.79
CA TYR A 43 -6.05 -4.03 -7.33
C TYR A 43 -5.77 -2.58 -7.66
N ASN A 44 -6.86 -1.82 -7.77
CA ASN A 44 -6.81 -0.37 -7.74
C ASN A 44 -7.04 0.11 -6.30
N MET A 45 -6.14 0.95 -5.82
CA MET A 45 -6.18 1.59 -4.52
C MET A 45 -6.53 3.06 -4.70
N THR A 46 -7.70 3.47 -4.19
CA THR A 46 -8.12 4.87 -4.17
C THR A 46 -7.79 5.47 -2.80
N MET A 47 -6.89 6.45 -2.77
CA MET A 47 -6.55 7.16 -1.54
C MET A 47 -7.75 8.01 -1.10
N THR A 48 -8.21 7.86 0.13
CA THR A 48 -9.38 8.56 0.69
C THR A 48 -9.02 9.58 1.75
N LYS A 49 -7.90 9.38 2.45
CA LYS A 49 -7.37 10.33 3.44
C LYS A 49 -5.86 10.19 3.54
N ILE A 50 -5.16 11.31 3.64
CA ILE A 50 -3.71 11.38 3.74
C ILE A 50 -3.39 12.38 4.85
N THR A 51 -2.61 11.96 5.84
CA THR A 51 -2.11 12.86 6.89
C THR A 51 -0.58 13.00 6.87
N LEU A 52 0.10 12.21 6.03
CA LEU A 52 1.55 12.27 5.86
C LEU A 52 1.95 13.59 5.19
N PRO A 53 2.80 14.41 5.83
CA PRO A 53 3.20 15.70 5.28
C PRO A 53 4.06 15.52 4.01
N ASN A 54 3.94 16.46 3.07
CA ASN A 54 4.69 16.48 1.81
C ASN A 54 4.51 15.23 0.91
N PHE A 55 3.42 14.47 1.11
CA PHE A 55 3.13 13.33 0.25
C PHE A 55 2.69 13.82 -1.15
N PRO A 56 3.24 13.23 -2.24
CA PRO A 56 3.04 13.75 -3.61
C PRO A 56 1.65 13.48 -4.19
N ASN A 57 0.86 12.62 -3.56
CA ASN A 57 -0.47 12.25 -4.02
C ASN A 57 -1.56 12.87 -3.13
N GLN A 58 -2.79 12.90 -3.67
CA GLN A 58 -3.94 13.53 -3.02
C GLN A 58 -5.10 12.54 -2.85
N PRO A 59 -6.02 12.78 -1.90
CA PRO A 59 -7.27 12.03 -1.85
C PRO A 59 -8.02 12.07 -3.18
N GLY A 60 -8.52 10.92 -3.63
CA GLY A 60 -9.17 10.70 -4.93
C GLY A 60 -8.25 10.07 -5.97
N GLU A 61 -6.93 10.17 -5.80
CA GLU A 61 -5.99 9.54 -6.75
C GLU A 61 -5.99 8.02 -6.62
N VAL A 62 -5.81 7.36 -7.77
CA VAL A 62 -5.85 5.91 -7.89
C VAL A 62 -4.46 5.39 -8.24
N MET A 63 -3.97 4.48 -7.40
CA MET A 63 -2.76 3.72 -7.64
C MET A 63 -3.15 2.29 -8.02
N ASN A 64 -2.64 1.79 -9.14
CA ASN A 64 -2.75 0.36 -9.46
C ASN A 64 -1.57 -0.37 -8.80
N VAL A 65 -1.86 -1.47 -8.12
CA VAL A 65 -0.85 -2.32 -7.49
C VAL A 65 -1.02 -3.74 -8.00
N LYS A 66 0.09 -4.32 -8.47
CA LYS A 66 0.15 -5.68 -8.99
C LYS A 66 1.22 -6.49 -8.28
N PHE A 67 0.83 -7.61 -7.69
CA PHE A 67 1.72 -8.59 -7.09
C PHE A 67 2.41 -9.39 -8.21
N GLU A 68 3.74 -9.34 -8.21
CA GLU A 68 4.59 -10.00 -9.20
C GLU A 68 5.05 -11.37 -8.69
N LYS A 69 5.36 -11.47 -7.39
CA LYS A 69 5.85 -12.69 -6.75
C LYS A 69 5.52 -12.67 -5.26
N ILE A 70 5.16 -13.83 -4.71
CA ILE A 70 5.07 -14.04 -3.26
C ILE A 70 6.02 -15.19 -2.90
N GLU A 71 7.01 -14.92 -2.05
CA GLU A 71 8.01 -15.91 -1.64
C GLU A 71 8.50 -15.62 -0.22
N ASN A 72 8.56 -16.65 0.62
CA ASN A 72 9.06 -16.55 2.00
C ASN A 72 8.39 -15.44 2.82
N GLY A 73 7.08 -15.23 2.65
CA GLY A 73 6.33 -14.17 3.34
C GLY A 73 6.55 -12.76 2.77
N ILE A 74 7.35 -12.60 1.73
CA ILE A 74 7.58 -11.32 1.05
C ILE A 74 6.70 -11.25 -0.20
N VAL A 75 5.95 -10.15 -0.36
CA VAL A 75 5.24 -9.82 -1.60
C VAL A 75 6.06 -8.80 -2.36
N TYR A 76 6.45 -9.14 -3.58
CA TYR A 76 7.04 -8.22 -4.54
C TYR A 76 5.94 -7.68 -5.44
N TYR A 77 5.89 -6.36 -5.61
CA TYR A 77 4.83 -5.73 -6.37
C TYR A 77 5.34 -4.62 -7.28
N SER A 78 4.56 -4.28 -8.31
CA SER A 78 4.65 -3.01 -9.01
C SER A 78 3.50 -2.10 -8.57
N ALA A 79 3.80 -0.82 -8.40
CA ALA A 79 2.82 0.21 -8.13
C ALA A 79 2.90 1.27 -9.21
N THR A 80 1.75 1.69 -9.72
CA THR A 80 1.63 2.69 -10.79
C THR A 80 0.65 3.78 -10.39
N VAL A 81 1.10 5.04 -10.38
CA VAL A 81 0.25 6.23 -10.19
C VAL A 81 0.66 7.29 -11.20
N LYS A 82 -0.31 7.94 -11.87
CA LYS A 82 -0.04 9.01 -12.87
C LYS A 82 0.95 8.60 -13.96
N GLY A 83 0.93 7.34 -14.39
CA GLY A 83 1.85 6.80 -15.41
C GLY A 83 3.29 6.56 -14.93
N GLN A 84 3.60 6.81 -13.65
CA GLN A 84 4.88 6.46 -13.05
C GLN A 84 4.76 5.12 -12.34
N THR A 85 5.71 4.21 -12.63
CA THR A 85 5.74 2.86 -12.06
C THR A 85 7.02 2.66 -11.27
N TRP A 86 6.90 2.07 -10.08
CA TRP A 86 8.04 1.59 -9.30
C TRP A 86 7.80 0.16 -8.82
N LYS A 87 8.87 -0.50 -8.43
CA LYS A 87 8.84 -1.81 -7.78
C LYS A 87 8.97 -1.60 -6.28
N GLY A 88 8.22 -2.39 -5.52
CA GLY A 88 8.30 -2.41 -4.07
C GLY A 88 8.24 -3.84 -3.56
N ARG A 89 8.49 -3.99 -2.26
CA ARG A 89 8.26 -5.24 -1.55
C ARG A 89 7.76 -4.95 -0.15
N PHE A 90 6.92 -5.82 0.38
CA PHE A 90 6.52 -5.77 1.78
C PHE A 90 6.53 -7.15 2.40
N GLU A 91 6.87 -7.23 3.68
CA GLU A 91 6.86 -8.47 4.46
C GLU A 91 5.48 -8.66 5.09
N ILE A 92 4.82 -9.77 4.79
CA ILE A 92 3.55 -10.15 5.41
C ILE A 92 3.79 -10.55 6.86
N ILE A 93 3.00 -9.98 7.77
CA ILE A 93 3.06 -10.30 9.19
C ILE A 93 1.72 -10.89 9.61
N ASN A 94 1.80 -11.99 10.35
CA ASN A 94 0.66 -12.66 10.96
C ASN A 94 0.19 -11.93 12.22
#